data_AF-A0A810Q2D2-F1
#
_entry.id   AF-A0A810Q2D2-F1
#
_cell.length_a   1.000
_cell.length_b   1.000
_cell.length_c   1.000
_cell.angle_alpha   90.00
_cell.angle_beta   90.00
_cell.angle_gamma   90.00
#
_symmetry.space_group_name_H-M   'P 1'
#
loop_
_entity.id
_entity.type
_entity.pdbx_description
1 polymer ?
#
loop_
_entity_poly.entity_id
_entity_poly.type
_entity_poly.pdbx_seq_one_letter_code
_entity_poly.pdbx_strand_id
1 'polypeptide(L)'
;MTVCKRIGAWLLTLVLLVSALPYTAFAASEDSHVVNATMEETSVEDIASNVTTQLLRGAKTKNETLSMEAKPTHEDSDSVEIIVVVDDSVAKPAAQAQVQSLLQKQEKAAATMSRAIGETVEPQRQYTTLLNGFSATVTYGQYKALKELDCVESVFLSPHLQPAA
;
A
#
# COMPACT_ATOMS: atom_id res chain seq x y z
N MET A 1 -6.37 27.88 -49.69
CA MET A 1 -5.99 27.40 -48.33
C MET A 1 -7.19 27.40 -47.40
N THR A 2 -8.08 26.40 -47.41
CA THR A 2 -9.24 26.41 -46.46
C THR A 2 -9.88 25.06 -46.14
N VAL A 3 -9.54 23.96 -46.83
CA VAL A 3 -10.18 22.65 -46.59
C VAL A 3 -9.57 21.91 -45.38
N CYS A 4 -8.24 21.85 -45.28
CA CYS A 4 -7.57 21.17 -44.15
C CYS A 4 -7.90 21.80 -42.78
N LYS A 5 -8.10 23.13 -42.73
CA LYS A 5 -8.45 23.82 -41.48
C LYS A 5 -9.89 23.54 -41.04
N ARG A 6 -10.78 23.22 -41.98
CA ARG A 6 -12.16 22.82 -41.66
C ARG A 6 -12.19 21.38 -41.16
N ILE A 7 -11.55 20.43 -41.85
CA ILE A 7 -11.50 19.02 -41.40
C ILE A 7 -10.98 18.91 -39.97
N GLY A 8 -9.92 19.66 -39.63
CA GLY A 8 -9.38 19.65 -38.25
C GLY A 8 -10.39 20.13 -37.20
N ALA A 9 -11.20 21.15 -37.51
CA ALA A 9 -12.23 21.64 -36.60
C ALA A 9 -13.41 20.67 -36.45
N TRP A 10 -13.80 19.97 -37.51
CA TRP A 10 -14.85 18.93 -37.47
C TRP A 10 -14.39 17.68 -36.71
N LEU A 11 -13.11 17.31 -36.80
CA LEU A 11 -12.55 16.19 -36.03
C LEU A 11 -12.51 16.49 -34.52
N LEU A 12 -12.13 17.71 -34.15
CA LEU A 12 -12.03 18.13 -32.75
C LEU A 12 -13.41 18.20 -32.07
N THR A 13 -14.44 18.64 -32.81
CA THR A 13 -15.82 18.66 -32.31
C THR A 13 -16.41 17.25 -32.16
N LEU A 14 -16.08 16.32 -33.06
CA LEU A 14 -16.54 14.93 -32.97
C LEU A 14 -15.94 14.20 -31.74
N VAL A 15 -14.66 14.41 -31.46
CA VAL A 15 -13.98 13.85 -30.27
C VAL A 15 -14.61 14.38 -28.98
N LEU A 16 -14.92 15.67 -28.94
CA LEU A 16 -15.52 16.31 -27.76
C LEU A 16 -16.98 15.88 -27.53
N LEU A 17 -17.71 15.53 -28.59
CA LEU A 17 -19.06 14.98 -28.49
C LEU A 17 -19.06 13.55 -27.95
N VAL A 18 -18.09 12.73 -28.37
CA VAL A 18 -17.93 11.34 -27.90
C VAL A 18 -17.51 11.27 -26.43
N SER A 19 -16.73 12.24 -25.94
CA SER A 19 -16.35 12.31 -24.53
C SER A 19 -17.42 12.91 -23.62
N ALA A 20 -18.43 13.59 -24.18
CA ALA A 20 -19.52 14.18 -23.43
C ALA A 20 -20.68 13.21 -23.12
N LEU A 21 -20.64 11.98 -23.64
CA LEU A 21 -21.64 10.95 -23.33
C LEU A 21 -21.22 10.19 -22.05
N PRO A 22 -22.01 10.26 -20.97
CA PRO A 22 -21.76 9.44 -19.79
C PRO A 22 -22.06 7.97 -20.15
N TYR A 23 -21.04 7.12 -20.09
CA TYR A 23 -21.25 5.67 -20.01
C TYR A 23 -21.89 5.36 -18.65
N THR A 24 -23.22 5.41 -18.59
CA THR A 24 -24.00 4.92 -17.46
C THR A 24 -24.08 3.40 -17.54
N ALA A 25 -23.08 2.71 -17.01
CA ALA A 25 -23.24 1.32 -16.58
C ALA A 25 -23.75 1.35 -15.14
N PHE A 26 -25.07 1.45 -14.97
CA PHE A 26 -25.74 1.28 -13.69
C PHE A 26 -26.11 -0.20 -13.54
N ALA A 27 -25.28 -0.97 -12.84
CA ALA A 27 -25.66 -2.32 -12.39
C ALA A 27 -26.30 -2.18 -11.00
N ALA A 28 -27.61 -2.41 -10.93
CA ALA A 28 -28.37 -2.47 -9.69
C ALA A 28 -27.99 -3.73 -8.89
N SER A 29 -27.87 -3.55 -7.57
CA SER A 29 -27.65 -4.60 -6.58
C SER A 29 -28.96 -5.25 -6.11
N GLU A 30 -28.77 -6.36 -5.38
CA GLU A 30 -29.65 -6.99 -4.36
C GLU A 30 -30.56 -8.14 -4.82
N ASP A 31 -30.26 -9.34 -4.31
CA ASP A 31 -31.25 -10.03 -3.48
C ASP A 31 -30.60 -10.90 -2.39
N SER A 32 -31.28 -10.93 -1.25
CA SER A 32 -30.95 -11.53 0.03
C SER A 32 -31.23 -13.03 0.06
N HIS A 33 -30.47 -13.79 0.85
CA HIS A 33 -31.14 -14.83 1.66
C HIS A 33 -30.45 -15.02 3.01
N VAL A 34 -31.33 -15.00 4.00
CA VAL A 34 -31.11 -15.04 5.44
C VAL A 34 -30.71 -16.46 5.89
N VAL A 35 -29.81 -16.46 6.87
CA VAL A 35 -29.58 -17.44 7.95
C VAL A 35 -30.70 -18.46 8.16
N ASN A 36 -30.37 -19.75 8.27
CA ASN A 36 -30.71 -20.62 9.41
C ASN A 36 -30.47 -22.12 9.08
N ALA A 37 -29.46 -22.72 9.70
CA ALA A 37 -29.44 -24.15 9.97
C ALA A 37 -28.71 -24.38 11.31
N THR A 38 -29.52 -24.33 12.35
CA THR A 38 -29.41 -25.00 13.66
C THR A 38 -28.36 -26.11 13.78
N MET A 39 -27.37 -25.83 14.64
CA MET A 39 -26.76 -26.67 15.70
C MET A 39 -26.56 -28.18 15.46
N GLU A 40 -25.29 -28.60 15.51
CA GLU A 40 -24.87 -29.73 16.34
C GLU A 40 -23.50 -29.37 16.96
N GLU A 41 -23.46 -29.31 18.29
CA GLU A 41 -22.24 -29.01 19.06
C GLU A 41 -21.31 -30.22 19.03
N THR A 42 -20.20 -30.13 18.31
CA THR A 42 -19.01 -30.92 18.62
C THR A 42 -17.96 -29.97 19.16
N SER A 43 -17.74 -30.08 20.46
CA SER A 43 -16.78 -29.32 21.24
C SER A 43 -15.42 -29.15 20.55
N VAL A 44 -14.92 -27.91 20.59
CA VAL A 44 -13.66 -27.44 19.99
C VAL A 44 -12.41 -27.89 20.76
N GLU A 45 -12.59 -28.63 21.85
CA GLU A 45 -11.53 -28.98 22.81
C GLU A 45 -10.56 -30.04 22.25
N ASP A 46 -11.03 -30.96 21.41
CA ASP A 46 -10.21 -32.08 20.92
C ASP A 46 -9.34 -31.74 19.69
N ILE A 47 -9.67 -30.66 18.96
CA ILE A 47 -8.91 -30.24 17.77
C ILE A 47 -7.63 -29.49 18.18
N ALA A 48 -7.69 -28.67 19.24
CA ALA A 48 -6.54 -27.91 19.71
C ALA A 48 -5.42 -28.82 20.24
N SER A 49 -5.76 -29.91 20.94
CA SER A 49 -4.76 -30.80 21.55
C SER A 49 -4.00 -31.64 20.52
N ASN A 50 -4.65 -32.06 19.43
CA ASN A 50 -4.02 -32.86 18.37
C ASN A 50 -3.11 -32.01 17.47
N VAL A 51 -3.52 -30.77 17.14
CA VAL A 51 -2.68 -29.84 16.36
C VAL A 51 -1.43 -29.43 17.17
N THR A 52 -1.57 -29.13 18.46
CA THR A 52 -0.43 -28.79 19.32
C THR A 52 0.55 -29.96 19.45
N THR A 53 0.07 -31.21 19.56
CA THR A 53 0.95 -32.38 19.63
C THR A 53 1.58 -32.76 18.29
N GLN A 54 0.92 -32.55 17.15
CA GLN A 54 1.57 -32.74 15.84
C GLN A 54 2.62 -31.67 15.55
N LEU A 55 2.38 -30.40 15.93
CA LEU A 55 3.37 -29.33 15.82
C LEU A 55 4.59 -29.59 16.73
N LEU A 56 4.36 -30.02 17.98
CA LEU A 56 5.45 -30.32 18.92
C LEU A 56 6.21 -31.60 18.58
N ARG A 57 5.55 -32.59 17.97
CA ARG A 57 6.17 -33.87 17.58
C ARG A 57 6.88 -33.80 16.23
N GLY A 58 6.45 -32.91 15.33
CA GLY A 58 7.19 -32.54 14.12
C GLY A 58 8.52 -31.82 14.41
N ALA A 59 8.60 -31.09 15.54
CA ALA A 59 9.82 -30.41 15.98
C ALA A 59 10.85 -31.33 16.67
N LYS A 60 10.52 -32.61 16.93
CA LYS A 60 11.39 -33.54 17.67
C LYS A 60 11.98 -34.63 16.79
N THR A 61 12.50 -34.28 15.62
CA THR A 61 13.45 -35.12 14.89
C THR A 61 14.67 -34.30 14.47
N LYS A 62 15.74 -34.46 15.26
CA LYS A 62 17.15 -34.27 14.92
C LYS A 62 17.53 -32.97 14.17
N ASN A 63 18.05 -32.01 14.94
CA ASN A 63 19.14 -31.11 14.52
C ASN A 63 18.96 -30.26 13.25
N GLU A 64 17.74 -29.95 12.86
CA GLU A 64 17.50 -28.81 11.97
C GLU A 64 16.95 -27.68 12.82
N THR A 65 17.88 -26.84 13.30
CA THR A 65 17.54 -25.46 13.66
C THR A 65 16.87 -24.88 12.42
N LEU A 66 15.53 -24.76 12.44
CA LEU A 66 14.81 -23.83 11.58
C LEU A 66 15.28 -22.43 12.01
N SER A 67 16.48 -22.09 11.54
CA SER A 67 17.03 -20.76 11.62
C SER A 67 16.17 -19.97 10.66
N MET A 68 15.10 -19.38 11.20
CA MET A 68 14.37 -18.33 10.52
C MET A 68 15.43 -17.33 10.09
N GLU A 69 15.61 -17.24 8.77
CA GLU A 69 16.77 -16.63 8.14
C GLU A 69 17.07 -15.27 8.76
N ALA A 70 18.35 -15.03 8.98
CA ALA A 70 18.88 -13.85 9.63
C ALA A 70 18.08 -12.61 9.22
N LYS A 71 17.51 -11.90 10.20
CA LYS A 71 17.10 -10.50 10.02
C LYS A 71 18.25 -9.85 9.24
N PRO A 72 18.02 -9.31 8.04
CA PRO A 72 19.11 -8.69 7.29
C PRO A 72 19.75 -7.66 8.21
N THR A 73 21.03 -7.89 8.55
CA THR A 73 21.81 -6.94 9.31
C THR A 73 22.13 -5.83 8.34
N HIS A 74 21.24 -4.83 8.29
CA HIS A 74 21.49 -3.64 7.52
C HIS A 74 22.53 -2.80 8.26
N GLU A 75 23.62 -2.51 7.56
CA GLU A 75 24.57 -1.48 7.98
C GLU A 75 23.88 -0.11 7.85
N ASP A 76 24.27 0.86 8.67
CA ASP A 76 23.61 2.18 8.65
C ASP A 76 23.73 2.90 7.30
N SER A 77 24.73 2.54 6.50
CA SER A 77 24.97 3.05 5.14
C SER A 77 24.16 2.35 4.05
N ASP A 78 23.48 1.23 4.36
CA ASP A 78 22.74 0.47 3.35
C ASP A 78 21.54 1.26 2.84
N SER A 79 21.43 1.41 1.53
CA SER A 79 20.25 1.99 0.89
C SER A 79 19.06 1.05 1.01
N VAL A 80 17.99 1.52 1.65
CA VAL A 80 16.75 0.77 1.87
C VAL A 80 15.56 1.55 1.33
N GLU A 81 14.58 0.85 0.75
CA GLU A 81 13.30 1.45 0.42
C GLU A 81 12.41 1.45 1.66
N ILE A 82 11.86 2.61 2.00
CA ILE A 82 10.92 2.79 3.10
C ILE A 82 9.55 3.16 2.58
N ILE A 83 8.51 2.78 3.31
CA ILE A 83 7.14 3.22 3.11
C ILE A 83 6.77 4.09 4.32
N VAL A 84 6.46 5.35 4.04
CA VAL A 84 6.07 6.36 5.02
C VAL A 84 4.56 6.52 4.97
N VAL A 85 3.90 6.33 6.12
CA VAL A 85 2.47 6.65 6.30
C VAL A 85 2.38 8.02 6.97
N VAL A 86 1.67 8.94 6.34
CA VAL A 86 1.51 10.32 6.80
C VAL A 86 0.32 10.44 7.74
N ASP A 87 -0.85 9.95 7.32
CA ASP A 87 -2.07 9.89 8.12
C ASP A 87 -3.07 8.82 7.58
N ASP A 88 -4.17 8.64 8.29
CA ASP A 88 -5.27 7.70 7.97
C ASP A 88 -6.24 8.21 6.88
N SER A 89 -6.02 9.41 6.34
CA SER A 89 -6.89 9.97 5.31
C SER A 89 -6.71 9.23 3.99
N VAL A 90 -7.80 8.97 3.27
CA VAL A 90 -7.73 8.35 1.94
C VAL A 90 -8.59 9.11 0.94
N ALA A 91 -8.14 9.15 -0.30
CA ALA A 91 -8.88 9.76 -1.39
C ALA A 91 -10.04 8.87 -1.80
N LYS A 92 -11.25 9.45 -1.88
CA LYS A 92 -12.38 8.77 -2.49
C LYS A 92 -12.12 8.52 -3.98
N PRO A 93 -12.57 7.39 -4.55
CA PRO A 93 -12.53 7.17 -5.98
C PRO A 93 -13.14 8.36 -6.72
N ALA A 94 -12.46 8.84 -7.78
CA ALA A 94 -12.83 10.00 -8.60
C ALA A 94 -12.76 11.39 -7.93
N ALA A 95 -12.35 11.52 -6.66
CA ALA A 95 -12.21 12.82 -5.99
C ALA A 95 -10.82 13.45 -6.19
N GLN A 96 -10.54 13.96 -7.40
CA GLN A 96 -9.23 14.52 -7.76
C GLN A 96 -8.73 15.65 -6.83
N ALA A 97 -9.63 16.52 -6.35
CA ALA A 97 -9.26 17.58 -5.41
C ALA A 97 -8.73 17.03 -4.08
N GLN A 98 -9.30 15.92 -3.60
CA GLN A 98 -8.82 15.26 -2.40
C GLN A 98 -7.45 14.64 -2.64
N VAL A 99 -7.24 13.97 -3.78
CA VAL A 99 -5.92 13.44 -4.16
C VAL A 99 -4.87 14.55 -4.11
N GLN A 100 -5.11 15.70 -4.72
CA GLN A 100 -4.17 16.82 -4.71
C GLN A 100 -3.86 17.33 -3.29
N SER A 101 -4.88 17.41 -2.42
CA SER A 101 -4.65 17.81 -1.03
C SER A 101 -3.81 16.79 -0.25
N LEU A 102 -3.96 15.50 -0.51
CA LEU A 102 -3.14 14.45 0.11
C LEU A 102 -1.70 14.50 -0.39
N LEU A 103 -1.50 14.70 -1.70
CA LEU A 103 -0.15 14.86 -2.26
C LEU A 103 0.60 16.05 -1.65
N GLN A 104 -0.08 17.18 -1.43
CA GLN A 104 0.51 18.33 -0.74
C GLN A 104 0.88 18.02 0.72
N LYS A 105 0.06 17.24 1.44
CA LYS A 105 0.41 16.78 2.79
C LYS A 105 1.65 15.89 2.76
N GLN A 106 1.75 14.97 1.79
CA GLN A 106 2.92 14.11 1.61
C GLN A 106 4.18 14.91 1.31
N GLU A 107 4.09 15.91 0.44
CA GLU A 107 5.22 16.79 0.13
C GLU A 107 5.70 17.56 1.37
N LYS A 108 4.76 18.07 2.18
CA LYS A 108 5.10 18.74 3.45
C LYS A 108 5.77 17.78 4.45
N ALA A 109 5.28 16.54 4.53
CA ALA A 109 5.89 15.51 5.37
C ALA A 109 7.32 15.19 4.89
N ALA A 110 7.49 14.94 3.58
CA ALA A 110 8.80 14.69 2.97
C ALA A 110 9.79 15.85 3.21
N ALA A 111 9.35 17.10 3.06
CA ALA A 111 10.18 18.27 3.35
C ALA A 111 10.58 18.37 4.84
N THR A 112 9.67 18.01 5.74
CA THR A 112 9.94 17.99 7.19
C THR A 112 10.94 16.89 7.54
N MET A 113 10.75 15.69 6.99
CA MET A 113 11.67 14.57 7.12
C MET A 113 13.05 14.93 6.56
N SER A 114 13.09 15.58 5.40
CA SER A 114 14.33 16.03 4.77
C SER A 114 15.12 16.98 5.66
N ARG A 115 14.43 17.93 6.30
CA ARG A 115 15.03 18.83 7.28
C ARG A 115 15.53 18.09 8.52
N ALA A 116 14.83 17.05 8.97
CA ALA A 116 15.21 16.30 10.16
C ALA A 116 16.49 15.49 9.95
N ILE A 117 16.67 14.88 8.78
CA ILE A 117 17.87 14.07 8.47
C ILE A 117 18.98 14.84 7.76
N GLY A 118 18.72 16.09 7.34
CA GLY A 118 19.70 16.93 6.64
C GLY A 118 19.94 16.54 5.17
N GLU A 119 19.09 15.69 4.60
CA GLU A 119 19.18 15.19 3.23
C GLU A 119 17.79 15.18 2.59
N THR A 120 17.72 15.37 1.27
CA THR A 120 16.44 15.39 0.54
C THR A 120 15.83 13.99 0.48
N VAL A 121 14.65 13.83 1.09
CA VAL A 121 13.80 12.64 0.93
C VAL A 121 12.91 12.84 -0.29
N GLU A 122 13.21 12.15 -1.38
CA GLU A 122 12.41 12.21 -2.61
C GLU A 122 11.33 11.10 -2.63
N PRO A 123 10.04 11.46 -2.70
CA PRO A 123 8.97 10.49 -2.88
C PRO A 123 9.07 9.81 -4.25
N GLN A 124 9.23 8.48 -4.28
CA GLN A 124 9.28 7.67 -5.49
C GLN A 124 7.90 7.19 -5.92
N ARG A 125 7.08 6.76 -4.97
CA ARG A 125 5.68 6.39 -5.20
C ARG A 125 4.81 7.05 -4.16
N GLN A 126 3.66 7.55 -4.57
CA GLN A 126 2.69 8.21 -3.69
C GLN A 126 1.44 7.35 -3.60
N TYR A 127 0.99 7.10 -2.37
CA TYR A 127 -0.16 6.29 -2.03
C TYR A 127 -1.26 7.21 -1.50
N THR A 128 -2.47 7.07 -2.04
CA THR A 128 -3.62 7.90 -1.62
C THR A 128 -4.92 7.10 -1.45
N THR A 129 -4.97 5.85 -1.92
CA THR A 129 -6.22 5.06 -1.95
C THR A 129 -6.40 4.20 -0.70
N LEU A 130 -5.40 3.41 -0.33
CA LEU A 130 -5.46 2.51 0.84
C LEU A 130 -4.89 3.16 2.11
N LEU A 131 -3.92 4.03 1.92
CA LEU A 131 -3.27 4.83 2.95
C LEU A 131 -2.80 6.13 2.31
N ASN A 132 -2.62 7.18 3.11
CA ASN A 132 -1.95 8.40 2.68
C ASN A 132 -0.47 8.32 3.07
N GLY A 133 0.39 8.19 2.08
CA GLY A 133 1.80 7.92 2.31
C GLY A 133 2.62 7.91 1.04
N PHE A 134 3.92 7.66 1.15
CA PHE A 134 4.81 7.55 0.00
C PHE A 134 5.95 6.58 0.26
N SER A 135 6.55 6.06 -0.80
CA SER A 135 7.82 5.35 -0.71
C SER A 135 9.00 6.26 -1.02
N ALA A 136 10.14 6.03 -0.37
CA ALA A 136 11.38 6.74 -0.62
C ALA A 136 12.57 5.81 -0.38
N THR A 137 13.71 6.11 -0.99
CA THR A 137 14.97 5.43 -0.67
C THR A 137 15.76 6.30 0.28
N VAL A 138 16.18 5.73 1.41
CA VAL A 138 17.02 6.37 2.43
C VAL A 138 18.06 5.37 2.90
N THR A 139 19.05 5.80 3.66
CA THR A 139 19.96 4.87 4.33
C THR A 139 19.28 4.23 5.55
N TYR A 140 19.72 3.04 5.96
CA TYR A 140 19.15 2.37 7.12
C TYR A 140 19.32 3.18 8.41
N GLY A 141 20.43 3.92 8.55
CA GLY A 141 20.65 4.84 9.66
C GLY A 141 19.63 5.98 9.68
N GLN A 142 19.31 6.55 8.50
CA GLN A 142 18.26 7.56 8.37
C GLN A 142 16.87 7.00 8.67
N TYR A 143 16.57 5.80 8.20
CA TYR A 143 15.31 5.11 8.53
C TYR A 143 15.08 5.04 10.05
N LYS A 144 16.10 4.70 10.84
CA LYS A 144 15.99 4.65 12.30
C LYS A 144 15.62 6.01 12.88
N ALA A 145 16.27 7.08 12.42
CA ALA A 145 15.97 8.44 12.87
C ALA A 145 14.57 8.89 12.46
N LEU A 146 14.15 8.56 11.24
CA LEU A 146 12.83 8.90 10.70
C LEU A 146 11.69 8.19 11.43
N LYS A 147 11.92 6.96 11.91
CA LYS A 147 10.94 6.18 12.68
C LYS A 147 10.57 6.84 14.01
N GLU A 148 11.44 7.68 14.56
CA GLU A 148 11.22 8.37 15.84
C GLU A 148 10.56 9.74 15.67
N LEU A 149 10.27 10.18 14.44
CA LEU A 149 9.64 11.47 14.19
C LEU A 149 8.12 11.41 14.34
N ASP A 150 7.55 12.28 15.18
CA ASP A 150 6.09 12.42 15.36
C ASP A 150 5.34 13.02 14.15
N CYS A 151 6.05 13.49 13.12
CA CYS A 151 5.42 14.14 11.96
C CYS A 151 4.82 13.16 10.94
N VAL A 152 5.07 11.86 11.12
CA VAL A 152 4.58 10.76 10.30
C VAL A 152 3.95 9.73 11.22
N GLU A 153 2.87 9.10 10.78
CA GLU A 153 2.17 8.10 11.58
C GLU A 153 3.03 6.85 11.75
N SER A 154 3.70 6.41 10.68
CA SER A 154 4.60 5.26 10.74
C SER A 154 5.56 5.19 9.56
N VAL A 155 6.70 4.53 9.77
CA VAL A 155 7.70 4.27 8.72
C VAL A 155 8.06 2.79 8.74
N PHE A 156 7.91 2.13 7.59
CA PHE A 156 8.18 0.71 7.39
C PHE A 156 9.29 0.49 6.40
N LEU A 157 10.04 -0.60 6.54
CA LEU A 157 10.94 -1.09 5.49
C LEU A 157 10.11 -1.82 4.44
N SER A 158 10.34 -1.51 3.18
CA SER A 158 9.74 -2.24 2.05
C SER A 158 10.32 -3.66 2.02
N PRO A 159 9.49 -4.72 2.10
CA PRO A 159 9.98 -6.08 1.96
C PRO A 159 10.41 -6.33 0.51
N HIS A 160 11.70 -6.58 0.30
CA HIS A 160 12.19 -7.08 -0.97
C HIS A 160 11.97 -8.60 -1.04
N LEU A 161 10.93 -9.02 -1.76
CA LEU A 161 10.75 -10.41 -2.15
C LEU A 161 11.78 -10.74 -3.23
N GLN A 162 12.90 -11.37 -2.84
CA GLN A 162 13.75 -12.03 -3.83
C GLN A 162 12.99 -13.24 -4.38
N PRO A 163 12.88 -13.40 -5.70
CA PRO A 163 12.29 -14.61 -6.27
C PRO A 163 13.15 -15.81 -5.88
N ALA A 164 12.51 -16.84 -5.33
CA ALA A 164 13.16 -18.12 -5.08
C ALA A 164 13.71 -18.67 -6.41
N ALA A 165 15.02 -18.93 -6.45
CA ALA A 165 15.73 -19.47 -7.61
C ALA A 165 15.45 -20.96 -7.80
#